data_AF-W1YT32-F1
#
_entry.id   AF-W1YT32-F1
#
_cell.length_a   1.000
_cell.length_b   1.000
_cell.length_c   1.000
_cell.angle_alpha   90.00
_cell.angle_beta   90.00
_cell.angle_gamma   90.00
#
_symmetry.space_group_name_H-M   'P 1'
#
loop_
_entity.id
_entity.type
_entity.pdbx_description
1 polymer ?
#
loop_
_entity_poly.entity_id
_entity_poly.type
_entity_poly.pdbx_seq_one_letter_code
_entity_poly.pdbx_strand_id
1 'polypeptide(L)' 'AYGHDKLDAAVRCADKQQRDAQESEVRADVLAHFEEIYPDNLADVNKAFDAMTKEIVRHMITVEKIRPDGRKLDFFM' A
#
# COMPACT_ATOMS: atom_id res chain seq x y z
N ALA A 1 -13.21 2.13 -0.21
CA ALA A 1 -12.94 0.67 -0.30
C ALA A 1 -12.29 0.25 1.03
N TYR A 2 -12.64 -0.91 1.59
CA TYR A 2 -12.09 -1.36 2.87
C TYR A 2 -10.55 -1.48 2.78
N GLY A 3 -9.83 -0.84 3.70
CA GLY A 3 -8.36 -0.81 3.72
C GLY A 3 -7.70 0.34 2.94
N HIS A 4 -8.36 0.96 1.96
CA HIS A 4 -7.77 2.03 1.14
C HIS A 4 -7.29 3.23 1.96
N ASP A 5 -8.12 3.71 2.90
CA ASP A 5 -7.79 4.91 3.68
C ASP A 5 -6.65 4.65 4.68
N LYS A 6 -6.59 3.42 5.25
CA LYS A 6 -5.49 3.01 6.12
C LYS A 6 -4.18 2.88 5.31
N LEU A 7 -4.28 2.33 4.10
CA LEU A 7 -3.14 2.16 3.21
C LEU A 7 -2.61 3.50 2.69
N ASP A 8 -3.49 4.41 2.27
CA ASP A 8 -3.10 5.77 1.86
C ASP A 8 -2.40 6.53 2.99
N ALA A 9 -2.93 6.45 4.22
CA ALA A 9 -2.26 7.01 5.40
C ALA A 9 -0.90 6.36 5.68
N ALA A 10 -0.79 5.04 5.52
CA ALA A 10 0.46 4.31 5.72
C ALA A 10 1.54 4.71 4.71
N VAL A 11 1.18 4.78 3.44
CA VAL A 11 2.09 5.12 2.34
C VAL A 11 2.55 6.58 2.44
N ARG A 12 1.72 7.48 2.98
CA ARG A 12 2.09 8.88 3.29
C ARG A 12 3.02 9.02 4.50
N CYS A 13 3.26 7.95 5.28
CA CYS A 13 4.17 8.01 6.41
C CYS A 13 5.63 8.11 5.93
N ALA A 14 6.29 9.21 6.32
CA ALA A 14 7.68 9.49 5.97
C ALA A 14 8.67 8.56 6.68
N ASP A 15 8.29 8.01 7.83
CA ASP A 15 9.10 7.05 8.56
C ASP A 15 8.99 5.66 7.92
N LYS A 16 10.13 5.12 7.48
CA LYS A 16 10.19 3.84 6.79
C LYS A 16 9.69 2.68 7.66
N GLN A 17 10.06 2.65 8.94
CA GLN A 17 9.64 1.57 9.83
C GLN A 17 8.14 1.62 10.10
N GLN A 18 7.58 2.82 10.32
CA GLN A 18 6.14 2.95 10.51
C GLN A 18 5.36 2.60 9.25
N ARG A 19 5.81 3.03 8.06
CA ARG A 19 5.15 2.64 6.80
C ARG A 19 5.14 1.13 6.61
N ASP A 20 6.29 0.47 6.75
CA ASP A 20 6.39 -0.98 6.57
C ASP A 20 5.54 -1.74 7.61
N ALA A 21 5.45 -1.23 8.84
CA ALA A 21 4.61 -1.79 9.90
C ALA A 21 3.11 -1.62 9.59
N GLN A 22 2.69 -0.42 9.18
CA GLN A 22 1.29 -0.13 8.85
C GLN A 22 0.84 -0.87 7.60
N GLU A 23 1.66 -0.95 6.55
CA GLU A 23 1.36 -1.79 5.38
C GLU A 23 1.17 -3.26 5.79
N SER A 24 2.04 -3.78 6.64
CA SER A 24 1.95 -5.16 7.13
C SER A 24 0.68 -5.39 7.95
N GLU A 25 0.31 -4.45 8.80
CA GLU A 25 -0.90 -4.50 9.61
C GLU A 25 -2.17 -4.47 8.74
N VAL A 26 -2.24 -3.54 7.79
CA VAL A 26 -3.39 -3.44 6.86
C VAL A 26 -3.46 -4.68 5.98
N ARG A 27 -2.32 -5.22 5.53
CA ARG A 27 -2.27 -6.47 4.76
C ARG A 27 -2.80 -7.65 5.57
N ALA A 28 -2.39 -7.77 6.83
CA ALA A 28 -2.87 -8.84 7.71
C ALA A 28 -4.37 -8.71 7.99
N ASP A 29 -4.89 -7.50 8.23
CA ASP A 29 -6.31 -7.21 8.44
C ASP A 29 -7.14 -7.57 7.20
N VAL A 30 -6.66 -7.18 6.01
CA VAL A 30 -7.27 -7.54 4.73
C VAL A 30 -7.24 -9.05 4.51
N LEU A 31 -6.10 -9.72 4.72
CA LEU A 31 -6.02 -11.16 4.56
C LEU A 31 -6.94 -11.90 5.52
N ALA A 32 -6.97 -11.54 6.80
CA ALA A 32 -7.86 -12.15 7.78
C ALA A 32 -9.34 -11.97 7.40
N HIS A 33 -9.72 -10.78 6.91
CA HIS A 33 -11.07 -10.52 6.44
C HIS A 33 -11.46 -11.36 5.22
N PHE A 34 -10.54 -11.52 4.26
CA PHE A 34 -10.79 -12.31 3.05
C PHE A 34 -10.52 -13.80 3.22
N GLU A 35 -9.83 -14.25 4.26
CA GLU A 35 -9.62 -15.67 4.58
C GLU A 35 -10.94 -16.36 4.92
N GLU A 36 -11.86 -15.66 5.59
CA GLU A 36 -13.21 -16.18 5.87
C GLU A 36 -14.13 -16.19 4.64
N ILE A 37 -13.88 -15.32 3.66
CA ILE A 37 -14.75 -15.11 2.50
C ILE A 37 -14.23 -15.87 1.26
N TYR A 38 -12.92 -16.02 1.13
CA TYR A 38 -12.20 -16.52 -0.05
C TYR A 38 -10.87 -17.24 0.33
N PRO A 39 -10.93 -18.37 1.07
CA PRO A 39 -9.73 -19.09 1.52
C PRO A 39 -8.86 -19.62 0.38
N ASP A 40 -9.45 -20.07 -0.74
CA ASP A 40 -8.71 -20.62 -1.88
C ASP A 40 -8.00 -19.55 -2.74
N ASN A 41 -8.43 -18.28 -2.68
CA ASN A 41 -7.90 -17.21 -3.53
C ASN A 41 -7.12 -16.13 -2.76
N LEU A 42 -6.58 -16.46 -1.59
CA LEU A 42 -5.71 -15.54 -0.82
C LEU A 42 -4.51 -15.01 -1.63
N ALA A 43 -4.04 -15.77 -2.62
CA ALA A 43 -3.00 -15.32 -3.53
C ALA A 43 -3.46 -14.15 -4.42
N ASP A 44 -4.70 -14.15 -4.87
CA ASP A 44 -5.26 -13.06 -5.67
C ASP A 44 -5.60 -11.84 -4.83
N VAL A 45 -6.02 -12.04 -3.56
CA VAL A 45 -6.19 -10.95 -2.59
C VAL A 45 -4.85 -10.23 -2.37
N ASN A 46 -3.76 -10.98 -2.19
CA ASN A 46 -2.42 -10.40 -2.09
C ASN A 46 -2.02 -9.64 -3.36
N LYS A 47 -2.28 -10.18 -4.56
CA LYS A 47 -2.01 -9.45 -5.81
C LYS A 47 -2.83 -8.17 -5.94
N ALA A 48 -4.10 -8.21 -5.57
CA ALA A 48 -4.99 -7.04 -5.60
C ALA A 48 -4.52 -5.96 -4.61
N PHE A 49 -4.07 -6.38 -3.42
CA PHE A 49 -3.47 -5.50 -2.43
C PHE A 49 -2.19 -4.83 -2.99
N ASP A 50 -1.25 -5.62 -3.51
CA ASP A 50 -0.01 -5.08 -4.10
C ASP A 50 -0.28 -4.16 -5.29
N ALA A 51 -1.30 -4.47 -6.11
CA ALA A 51 -1.73 -3.62 -7.21
C ALA A 51 -2.30 -2.29 -6.70
N MET A 52 -3.11 -2.32 -5.65
CA MET A 52 -3.68 -1.12 -5.02
C MET A 52 -2.58 -0.23 -4.44
N THR A 53 -1.63 -0.81 -3.69
CA THR A 53 -0.47 -0.07 -3.15
C THR A 53 0.31 0.61 -4.27
N LYS A 54 0.58 -0.10 -5.38
CA LYS A 54 1.29 0.45 -6.53
C LYS A 54 0.54 1.60 -7.18
N GLU A 55 -0.78 1.51 -7.34
CA GLU A 55 -1.59 2.59 -7.90
C GLU A 55 -1.57 3.84 -7.01
N ILE A 56 -1.68 3.68 -5.68
CA ILE A 56 -1.59 4.79 -4.72
C ILE A 56 -0.21 5.46 -4.80
N VAL A 57 0.86 4.68 -4.71
CA VAL A 57 2.25 5.20 -4.83
C VAL A 57 2.46 5.88 -6.18
N ARG A 58 1.95 5.29 -7.26
CA ARG A 58 2.06 5.87 -8.60
C ARG A 58 1.35 7.21 -8.67
N HIS A 59 0.13 7.30 -8.15
CA HIS A 59 -0.64 8.55 -8.11
C HIS A 59 0.07 9.63 -7.27
N MET A 60 0.63 9.27 -6.11
CA MET A 60 1.45 10.18 -5.30
C MET A 60 2.66 10.73 -6.08
N ILE A 61 3.34 9.89 -6.86
CA ILE A 61 4.51 10.29 -7.64
C ILE A 61 4.11 11.12 -8.88
N THR A 62 3.08 10.72 -9.62
CA THR A 62 2.72 11.33 -10.90
C THR A 62 1.86 12.57 -10.74
N VAL A 63 0.92 12.57 -9.78
CA VAL A 63 -0.04 13.65 -9.56
C VAL A 63 0.44 14.57 -8.44
N GLU A 64 0.74 14.02 -7.25
CA GLU A 64 1.15 14.83 -6.10
C GLU A 64 2.63 15.25 -6.19
N LYS A 65 3.44 14.58 -7.04
CA LYS A 65 4.90 14.74 -7.14
C LYS A 65 5.64 14.59 -5.82
N ILE A 66 5.05 13.83 -4.90
CA ILE A 66 5.59 13.52 -3.57
C ILE A 66 6.00 12.06 -3.58
N ARG A 67 7.23 11.76 -3.15
CA ARG A 67 7.65 10.38 -2.92
C ARG A 67 7.34 9.98 -1.48
N PRO A 68 6.77 8.79 -1.25
CA PRO A 68 6.47 8.30 0.10
C PRO A 68 7.71 8.18 1.00
N ASP A 69 8.90 8.06 0.38
CA ASP A 69 10.19 7.96 1.09
C ASP A 69 10.92 9.30 1.24
N GLY A 70 10.29 10.43 0.88
CA GLY A 70 10.85 11.79 1.05
C GLY A 70 12.08 12.14 0.19
N ARG A 71 12.72 11.17 -0.48
CA ARG A 71 13.85 11.43 -1.37
C ARG A 71 13.39 12.32 -2.54
N LYS A 72 14.18 13.33 -2.95
CA LYS A 72 13.91 14.15 -4.16
C LYS A 72 13.85 13.29 -5.41
N LEU A 73 12.82 13.42 -6.24
CA LEU A 73 12.68 12.78 -7.57
C LEU A 73 13.92 13.02 -8.42
N ASP A 74 14.97 12.24 -8.19
CA ASP A 74 16.15 12.18 -9.02
C ASP A 74 15.78 11.19 -10.12
N PHE A 75 15.22 11.75 -11.18
CA PHE A 75 14.94 11.04 -12.41
C PHE A 75 16.30 10.86 -13.09
N PHE A 76 17.06 9.85 -12.67
CA PHE A 76 18.22 9.43 -13.43
C PHE A 76 17.69 8.67 -14.64
N MET A 77 17.71 9.39 -15.77
CA MET A 77 17.47 8.89 -17.12
C MET A 77 18.46 7.77 -17.47
#